data_AF-A0A2N5Q127-F1
#
_entry.id   AF-A0A2N5Q127-F1
#
_cell.length_a   1.000
_cell.length_b   1.000
_cell.length_c   1.000
_cell.angle_alpha   90.00
_cell.angle_beta   90.00
_cell.angle_gamma   90.00
#
_symmetry.space_group_name_H-M   'P 1'
#
loop_
_entity.id
_entity.type
_entity.pdbx_description
1 polymer ?
#
loop_
_entity_poly.entity_id
_entity_poly.type
_entity_poly.pdbx_seq_one_letter_code
_entity_poly.pdbx_strand_id
1 'polypeptide(L)'
;MMKEETFKNKILWYNFILCILVVCIHAQNMHIFIDPVTWINRSISFLVEQIACLAVPGFFMCSGYLFYRNLTWKKIPEKLKRRVVSLVIPFFIWNFLYYILHLTARKFPYLGQLFDTAVPFSLREFINAVFFYKYNPVFWFMLYLILFSFLSPIIYGILKQKWIGLMVIFAVLILNFSAMLTPYLPIKVNDVFSWGIYYLIGSYLGIHWKEAVSSKKPYIPALIFLVGSCISFIFTFVHIQTGWIYIYKICGAAFLWYLICMLPLPEARTWMKNTFLIYAVHQIMALFLNKVGNLALGNSMYIGGFIFLMIPVIVTVFCHYTGKILSKYCPVIWQLISGGRQA
;
A
#
# COMPACT_ATOMS: atom_id res chain seq x y z
N MET A 1 -2.35 -17.02 23.83
CA MET A 1 -1.62 -16.08 22.96
C MET A 1 -1.42 -16.80 21.63
N MET A 2 -1.66 -16.14 20.49
CA MET A 2 -1.46 -16.77 19.18
C MET A 2 0.01 -17.19 19.01
N LYS A 3 0.26 -18.39 18.48
CA LYS A 3 1.62 -18.86 18.18
C LYS A 3 2.28 -17.92 17.16
N GLU A 4 3.58 -17.68 17.31
CA GLU A 4 4.30 -16.71 16.45
C GLU A 4 4.26 -17.10 14.97
N GLU A 5 4.31 -18.39 14.67
CA GLU A 5 4.19 -18.90 13.29
C GLU A 5 2.80 -18.62 12.69
N THR A 6 1.74 -18.86 13.47
CA THR A 6 0.38 -18.50 13.07
C THR A 6 0.26 -16.99 12.86
N PHE A 7 0.81 -16.17 13.76
CA PHE A 7 0.82 -14.71 13.60
C PHE A 7 1.50 -14.28 12.30
N LYS A 8 2.70 -14.82 12.01
CA LYS A 8 3.43 -14.54 10.77
C LYS A 8 2.62 -14.95 9.53
N ASN A 9 1.98 -16.11 9.56
CA ASN A 9 1.12 -16.57 8.47
C ASN A 9 -0.07 -15.60 8.24
N LYS A 10 -0.71 -15.14 9.31
CA LYS A 10 -1.80 -14.15 9.23
C LYS A 10 -1.33 -12.82 8.66
N ILE A 11 -0.12 -12.37 9.00
CA ILE A 11 0.49 -11.17 8.41
C ILE A 11 0.72 -11.35 6.90
N LEU A 12 1.16 -12.52 6.44
CA LEU A 12 1.31 -12.80 5.01
C LEU A 12 -0.03 -12.72 4.28
N TRP A 13 -1.08 -13.34 4.82
CA TRP A 13 -2.44 -13.25 4.29
C TRP A 13 -2.96 -11.81 4.26
N TYR A 14 -2.79 -11.07 5.35
CA TYR A 14 -3.22 -9.68 5.44
C TYR A 14 -2.50 -8.82 4.41
N ASN A 15 -1.17 -8.87 4.34
CA ASN A 15 -0.40 -8.11 3.37
C ASN A 15 -0.76 -8.50 1.92
N PHE A 16 -1.03 -9.79 1.65
CA PHE A 16 -1.44 -10.24 0.33
C PHE A 16 -2.82 -9.69 -0.06
N ILE A 17 -3.81 -9.74 0.84
CA ILE A 17 -5.15 -9.17 0.60
C ILE A 17 -5.06 -7.67 0.35
N LEU A 18 -4.33 -6.92 1.20
CA LEU A 18 -4.12 -5.49 0.99
C LEU A 18 -3.41 -5.23 -0.36
N CYS A 19 -2.47 -6.08 -0.76
CA CYS A 19 -1.78 -5.96 -2.03
C CYS A 19 -2.76 -6.09 -3.21
N ILE A 20 -3.63 -7.10 -3.18
CA ILE A 20 -4.68 -7.28 -4.20
C ILE A 20 -5.62 -6.09 -4.25
N LEU A 21 -6.03 -5.55 -3.10
CA LEU A 21 -6.85 -4.33 -3.05
C LEU A 21 -6.15 -3.12 -3.70
N VAL A 22 -4.85 -2.94 -3.48
CA VAL A 22 -4.07 -1.89 -4.18
C VAL A 22 -4.05 -2.13 -5.69
N VAL A 23 -3.89 -3.38 -6.14
CA VAL A 23 -4.00 -3.69 -7.57
C VAL A 23 -5.38 -3.29 -8.11
N CYS A 24 -6.46 -3.58 -7.39
CA CYS A 24 -7.81 -3.17 -7.77
C CYS A 24 -7.97 -1.65 -7.89
N ILE A 25 -7.34 -0.86 -7.00
CA ILE A 25 -7.35 0.62 -7.10
C ILE A 25 -6.80 1.07 -8.46
N HIS A 26 -5.67 0.51 -8.88
CA HIS A 26 -5.02 0.89 -10.14
C HIS A 26 -5.54 0.16 -11.37
N ALA A 27 -6.38 -0.86 -11.19
CA ALA A 27 -7.06 -1.56 -12.27
C ALA A 27 -8.29 -0.81 -12.78
N GLN A 28 -8.75 0.24 -12.10
CA GLN A 28 -9.88 1.07 -12.54
C GLN A 28 -9.67 1.57 -13.98
N ASN A 29 -10.66 1.31 -14.82
CA ASN A 29 -10.54 1.47 -16.26
C ASN A 29 -11.76 2.14 -16.91
N MET A 30 -12.63 2.76 -16.12
CA MET A 30 -13.82 3.47 -16.59
C MET A 30 -13.49 4.65 -17.52
N HIS A 31 -12.26 5.17 -17.47
CA HIS A 31 -11.77 6.21 -18.37
C HIS A 31 -11.21 5.66 -19.70
N ILE A 32 -11.03 4.34 -19.79
CA ILE A 32 -10.50 3.62 -20.96
C ILE A 32 -11.65 2.98 -21.75
N PHE A 33 -12.57 2.32 -21.06
CA PHE A 33 -13.76 1.71 -21.64
C PHE A 33 -14.92 2.70 -21.58
N ILE A 34 -15.10 3.46 -22.66
CA ILE A 34 -16.02 4.61 -22.66
C ILE A 34 -17.48 4.24 -22.87
N ASP A 35 -17.80 3.02 -23.33
CA ASP A 35 -19.18 2.54 -23.44
C ASP A 35 -19.64 2.01 -22.07
N PRO A 36 -20.36 2.83 -21.27
CA PRO A 36 -20.52 2.56 -19.86
C PRO A 36 -21.58 1.49 -19.61
N VAL A 37 -21.42 0.73 -18.54
CA VAL A 37 -22.43 -0.22 -18.03
C VAL A 37 -22.65 0.11 -16.56
N THR A 38 -23.71 0.88 -16.28
CA THR A 38 -23.94 1.55 -14.99
C THR A 38 -23.74 0.65 -13.76
N TRP A 39 -24.24 -0.59 -13.81
CA TRP A 39 -24.10 -1.51 -12.68
C TRP A 39 -22.65 -1.97 -12.49
N ILE A 40 -21.89 -2.24 -13.57
CA ILE A 40 -20.47 -2.61 -13.51
C ILE A 40 -19.65 -1.44 -12.98
N ASN A 41 -19.84 -0.23 -13.55
CA ASN A 41 -19.16 0.97 -13.11
C ASN A 41 -19.39 1.20 -11.61
N ARG A 42 -20.64 1.12 -11.15
CA ARG A 42 -21.00 1.30 -9.74
C ARG A 42 -20.38 0.24 -8.84
N SER A 43 -20.36 -1.03 -9.27
CA SER A 43 -19.73 -2.12 -8.52
C SER A 43 -18.21 -1.93 -8.38
N ILE A 44 -17.53 -1.51 -9.46
CA ILE A 44 -16.08 -1.23 -9.43
C ILE A 44 -15.77 -0.02 -8.55
N SER A 45 -16.51 1.08 -8.71
CA SER A 45 -16.37 2.25 -7.83
C SER A 45 -16.59 1.88 -6.37
N PHE A 46 -17.64 1.11 -6.05
CA PHE A 46 -17.88 0.66 -4.68
C PHE A 46 -16.71 -0.17 -4.12
N LEU A 47 -16.26 -1.18 -4.86
CA LEU A 47 -15.14 -2.02 -4.45
C LEU A 47 -13.87 -1.19 -4.21
N VAL A 48 -13.58 -0.22 -5.08
CA VAL A 48 -12.35 0.55 -5.01
C VAL A 48 -12.41 1.67 -3.98
N GLU A 49 -13.44 2.50 -4.04
CA GLU A 49 -13.57 3.70 -3.22
C GLU A 49 -13.92 3.37 -1.77
N GLN A 50 -14.62 2.26 -1.52
CA GLN A 50 -15.05 1.88 -0.17
C GLN A 50 -14.17 0.77 0.41
N ILE A 51 -13.91 -0.31 -0.32
CA ILE A 51 -13.20 -1.47 0.26
C ILE A 51 -11.69 -1.35 0.04
N ALA A 52 -11.26 -1.11 -1.20
CA ALA A 52 -9.85 -1.14 -1.55
C ALA A 52 -9.06 0.05 -0.97
N CYS A 53 -9.73 1.18 -0.73
CA CYS A 53 -9.14 2.36 -0.11
C CYS A 53 -8.59 2.10 1.32
N LEU A 54 -9.02 1.00 1.96
CA LEU A 54 -8.53 0.55 3.27
C LEU A 54 -7.12 -0.06 3.20
N ALA A 55 -6.64 -0.41 2.00
CA ALA A 55 -5.38 -1.12 1.81
C ALA A 55 -4.15 -0.32 2.26
N VAL A 56 -4.05 0.94 1.82
CA VAL A 56 -2.91 1.81 2.13
C VAL A 56 -2.83 2.15 3.62
N PRO A 57 -3.92 2.57 4.30
CA PRO A 57 -3.96 2.67 5.77
C PRO A 57 -3.51 1.38 6.47
N GLY A 58 -4.03 0.24 6.02
CA GLY A 58 -3.70 -1.07 6.57
C GLY A 58 -2.23 -1.41 6.45
N PHE A 59 -1.59 -1.08 5.32
CA PHE A 59 -0.16 -1.26 5.13
C PHE A 59 0.67 -0.36 6.04
N PHE A 60 0.28 0.91 6.24
CA PHE A 60 0.96 1.81 7.18
C PHE A 60 0.85 1.33 8.63
N MET A 61 -0.34 0.92 9.06
CA MET A 61 -0.56 0.36 10.40
C MET A 61 0.25 -0.92 10.62
N CYS A 62 0.22 -1.85 9.66
CA CYS A 62 1.00 -3.09 9.71
C CYS A 62 2.51 -2.81 9.75
N SER A 63 2.98 -1.90 8.91
CA SER A 63 4.40 -1.52 8.84
C SER A 63 4.88 -0.88 10.13
N GLY A 64 4.10 0.03 10.72
CA GLY A 64 4.37 0.62 12.03
C GLY A 64 4.39 -0.45 13.13
N TYR A 65 3.36 -1.28 13.20
CA TYR A 65 3.30 -2.35 14.20
C TYR A 65 4.53 -3.26 14.15
N LEU A 66 4.87 -3.79 12.96
CA LEU A 66 6.00 -4.69 12.79
C LEU A 66 7.36 -4.00 13.03
N PHE A 67 7.48 -2.72 12.67
CA PHE A 67 8.71 -1.95 12.91
C PHE A 67 8.95 -1.74 14.40
N TYR A 68 7.93 -1.40 15.19
CA TYR A 68 8.12 -1.08 16.61
C TYR A 68 7.92 -2.26 17.56
N ARG A 69 7.35 -3.38 17.07
CA ARG A 69 7.28 -4.63 17.84
C ARG A 69 8.67 -5.04 18.32
N ASN A 70 8.79 -5.16 19.64
CA ASN A 70 10.02 -5.56 20.35
C ASN A 70 11.23 -4.65 20.04
N LEU A 71 10.99 -3.37 19.72
CA LEU A 71 12.04 -2.37 19.48
C LEU A 71 12.64 -1.88 20.80
N THR A 72 13.96 -1.70 20.79
CA THR A 72 14.74 -1.01 21.82
C THR A 72 15.71 -0.06 21.13
N TRP A 73 16.19 0.97 21.85
CA TRP A 73 17.16 1.94 21.32
C TRP A 73 18.37 1.28 20.63
N LYS A 74 18.91 0.20 21.24
CA LYS A 74 20.05 -0.56 20.70
C LYS A 74 19.77 -1.22 19.34
N LYS A 75 18.50 -1.56 19.05
CA LYS A 75 18.10 -2.23 17.80
C LYS A 75 17.77 -1.28 16.66
N ILE A 76 17.72 0.04 16.91
CA ILE A 76 17.36 1.03 15.88
C ILE A 76 18.36 1.03 14.72
N PRO A 77 19.69 1.13 14.92
CA PRO A 77 20.65 1.15 13.81
C PRO A 77 20.56 -0.10 12.93
N GLU A 78 20.40 -1.27 13.56
CA GLU A 78 20.25 -2.55 12.87
C GLU A 78 18.94 -2.61 12.05
N LYS A 79 17.81 -2.11 12.59
CA LYS A 79 16.56 -2.01 11.83
C LYS A 79 16.68 -1.02 10.66
N LEU A 80 17.32 0.13 10.85
CA LEU A 80 17.55 1.11 9.78
C LEU A 80 18.40 0.52 8.65
N LYS A 81 19.50 -0.18 8.97
CA LYS A 81 20.33 -0.88 7.97
C LYS A 81 19.51 -1.88 7.15
N ARG A 82 18.63 -2.66 7.79
CA ARG A 82 17.68 -3.54 7.07
C ARG A 82 16.70 -2.78 6.18
N ARG A 83 16.26 -1.57 6.58
CA ARG A 83 15.38 -0.72 5.75
C ARG A 83 16.09 -0.11 4.55
N VAL A 84 17.40 0.15 4.64
CA VAL A 84 18.20 0.53 3.46
C VAL A 84 18.12 -0.57 2.40
N VAL A 85 18.35 -1.82 2.79
CA VAL A 85 18.31 -2.96 1.86
C VAL A 85 16.89 -3.25 1.38
N SER A 86 15.90 -3.22 2.27
CA SER A 86 14.53 -3.67 1.94
C SER A 86 13.61 -2.60 1.35
N LEU A 87 13.99 -1.32 1.45
CA LEU A 87 13.21 -0.18 0.92
C LEU A 87 14.09 0.74 0.08
N VAL A 88 15.16 1.33 0.62
CA VAL A 88 15.91 2.42 -0.07
C VAL A 88 16.56 1.93 -1.37
N ILE A 89 17.24 0.79 -1.36
CA ILE A 89 17.87 0.23 -2.56
C ILE A 89 16.80 -0.09 -3.63
N PRO A 90 15.75 -0.87 -3.33
CA PRO A 90 14.65 -1.08 -4.28
C PRO A 90 14.00 0.21 -4.78
N PHE A 91 13.88 1.25 -3.95
CA PHE A 91 13.28 2.53 -4.35
C PHE A 91 14.02 3.13 -5.54
N PHE A 92 15.34 3.28 -5.41
CA PHE A 92 16.17 3.87 -6.44
C PHE A 92 16.24 2.99 -7.68
N ILE A 93 16.35 1.66 -7.50
CA ILE A 93 16.42 0.73 -8.63
C ILE A 93 15.13 0.75 -9.43
N TRP A 94 13.96 0.65 -8.80
CA TRP A 94 12.69 0.66 -9.51
C TRP A 94 12.41 2.01 -10.15
N ASN A 95 12.67 3.14 -9.48
CA ASN A 95 12.49 4.45 -10.11
C ASN A 95 13.42 4.64 -11.33
N PHE A 96 14.65 4.13 -11.25
CA PHE A 96 15.55 4.10 -12.39
C PHE A 96 15.03 3.21 -13.52
N LEU A 97 14.56 1.99 -13.21
CA LEU A 97 13.98 1.08 -14.21
C LEU A 97 12.74 1.70 -14.90
N TYR A 98 11.86 2.36 -14.14
CA TYR A 98 10.71 3.08 -14.69
C TYR A 98 11.15 4.24 -15.59
N TYR A 99 12.17 4.99 -15.20
CA TYR A 99 12.73 6.06 -16.03
C TYR A 99 13.23 5.53 -17.38
N ILE A 100 14.03 4.45 -17.37
CA ILE A 100 14.52 3.80 -18.59
C ILE A 100 13.36 3.28 -19.43
N LEU A 101 12.37 2.63 -18.80
CA LEU A 101 11.20 2.10 -19.49
C LEU A 101 10.41 3.19 -20.23
N HIS A 102 10.18 4.34 -19.60
CA HIS A 102 9.53 5.47 -20.25
C HIS A 102 10.37 6.05 -21.41
N LEU A 103 11.70 6.10 -21.27
CA LEU A 103 12.60 6.53 -22.35
C LEU A 103 12.60 5.57 -23.55
N THR A 104 12.56 4.26 -23.31
CA THR A 104 12.64 3.25 -24.37
C THR A 104 11.30 2.98 -25.01
N ALA A 105 10.22 2.87 -24.23
CA ALA A 105 8.89 2.52 -24.74
C ALA A 105 8.35 3.56 -25.72
N ARG A 106 8.69 4.84 -25.54
CA ARG A 106 8.31 5.91 -26.48
C ARG A 106 8.97 5.83 -27.86
N LYS A 107 10.08 5.11 -28.00
CA LYS A 107 10.72 4.90 -29.31
C LYS A 107 9.96 3.90 -30.19
N PHE A 108 9.04 3.14 -29.61
CA PHE A 108 8.21 2.17 -30.33
C PHE A 108 6.81 2.74 -30.58
N PRO A 109 6.32 2.77 -31.84
CA PRO A 109 5.07 3.44 -32.22
C PRO A 109 3.85 3.05 -31.37
N TYR A 110 3.69 1.76 -31.08
CA TYR A 110 2.55 1.24 -30.33
C TYR A 110 2.72 1.35 -28.80
N LEU A 111 3.95 1.29 -28.29
CA LEU A 111 4.21 1.43 -26.85
C LEU A 111 4.25 2.90 -26.41
N GLY A 112 4.58 3.83 -27.32
CA GLY A 112 4.56 5.27 -27.04
C GLY A 112 3.16 5.79 -26.68
N GLN A 113 2.11 5.20 -27.25
CA GLN A 113 0.70 5.51 -26.94
C GLN A 113 0.30 5.06 -25.51
N LEU A 114 1.11 4.23 -24.86
CA LEU A 114 0.85 3.82 -23.47
C LEU A 114 1.23 4.94 -22.48
N PHE A 115 2.12 5.87 -22.84
CA PHE A 115 2.70 6.85 -21.93
C PHE A 115 2.44 8.30 -22.37
N ASP A 116 1.66 9.04 -21.58
CA ASP A 116 1.19 10.39 -21.96
C ASP A 116 2.24 11.50 -21.75
N THR A 117 3.26 11.29 -20.91
CA THR A 117 4.23 12.34 -20.51
C THR A 117 5.56 12.31 -21.25
N ALA A 118 5.94 13.43 -21.90
CA ALA A 118 7.27 13.61 -22.49
C ALA A 118 8.36 13.46 -21.43
N VAL A 119 9.44 12.76 -21.78
CA VAL A 119 10.62 12.58 -20.92
C VAL A 119 11.78 13.33 -21.55
N PRO A 120 12.02 14.59 -21.16
CA PRO A 120 13.21 15.30 -21.61
C PRO A 120 14.44 14.59 -21.05
N PHE A 121 15.46 14.38 -21.88
CA PHE A 121 16.75 13.90 -21.39
C PHE A 121 17.49 15.07 -20.75
N SER A 122 17.48 15.15 -19.42
CA SER A 122 18.25 16.13 -18.66
C SER A 122 18.60 15.60 -17.27
N LEU A 123 19.68 16.13 -16.67
CA LEU A 123 20.06 15.77 -15.30
C LEU A 123 18.95 16.09 -14.29
N ARG A 124 18.23 17.21 -14.48
CA ARG A 124 17.11 17.60 -13.63
C ARG A 124 15.97 16.57 -13.70
N GLU A 125 15.66 16.10 -14.90
CA GLU A 125 14.64 15.08 -15.11
C GLU A 125 15.05 13.72 -14.54
N PHE A 126 16.32 13.33 -14.68
CA PHE A 126 16.85 12.14 -14.03
C PHE A 126 16.72 12.20 -12.51
N ILE A 127 17.09 13.32 -11.88
CA ILE A 127 16.96 13.51 -10.43
C ILE A 127 15.48 13.42 -10.02
N ASN A 128 14.59 14.11 -10.74
CA ASN A 128 13.14 14.06 -10.47
C ASN A 128 12.56 12.66 -10.65
N ALA A 129 13.03 11.89 -11.63
CA ALA A 129 12.60 10.52 -11.86
C ALA A 129 13.04 9.59 -10.73
N VAL A 130 14.34 9.60 -10.39
CA VAL A 130 14.95 8.62 -9.50
C VAL A 130 14.69 8.92 -8.02
N PHE A 131 14.77 10.20 -7.61
CA PHE A 131 14.63 10.61 -6.21
C PHE A 131 13.20 11.01 -5.85
N PHE A 132 12.45 11.56 -6.80
CA PHE A 132 11.10 12.08 -6.57
C PHE A 132 10.02 11.31 -7.34
N TYR A 133 10.32 10.07 -7.76
CA TYR A 133 9.38 9.08 -8.30
C TYR A 133 8.48 9.63 -9.42
N LYS A 134 8.95 10.62 -10.20
CA LYS A 134 8.13 11.36 -11.18
C LYS A 134 7.41 10.46 -12.18
N TYR A 135 8.06 9.39 -12.63
CA TYR A 135 7.51 8.42 -13.59
C TYR A 135 6.95 7.15 -12.93
N ASN A 136 6.95 7.09 -11.60
CA ASN A 136 6.51 5.95 -10.82
C ASN A 136 5.67 6.42 -9.63
N PRO A 137 4.47 6.99 -9.88
CA PRO A 137 3.72 7.70 -8.84
C PRO A 137 3.39 6.81 -7.64
N VAL A 138 3.14 5.51 -7.82
CA VAL A 138 2.84 4.57 -6.71
C VAL A 138 3.96 4.42 -5.67
N PHE A 139 5.19 4.85 -5.97
CA PHE A 139 6.33 4.80 -5.05
C PHE A 139 6.32 5.88 -3.97
N TRP A 140 5.37 6.81 -4.00
CA TRP A 140 5.13 7.76 -2.90
C TRP A 140 4.97 7.02 -1.56
N PHE A 141 4.23 5.90 -1.56
CA PHE A 141 3.98 5.09 -0.37
C PHE A 141 5.29 4.56 0.24
N MET A 142 6.18 4.06 -0.61
CA MET A 142 7.47 3.55 -0.16
C MET A 142 8.40 4.66 0.33
N LEU A 143 8.38 5.83 -0.32
CA LEU A 143 9.11 6.99 0.17
C LEU A 143 8.65 7.39 1.59
N TYR A 144 7.34 7.36 1.87
CA TYR A 144 6.83 7.68 3.21
C TYR A 144 7.23 6.63 4.24
N LEU A 145 7.24 5.34 3.87
CA LEU A 145 7.80 4.30 4.74
C LEU A 145 9.29 4.49 5.02
N ILE A 146 10.08 4.92 4.03
CA ILE A 146 11.47 5.29 4.22
C ILE A 146 11.54 6.44 5.24
N LEU A 147 10.82 7.53 5.00
CA LEU A 147 10.79 8.69 5.88
C LEU A 147 10.42 8.31 7.32
N PHE A 148 9.33 7.57 7.53
CA PHE A 148 8.90 7.13 8.86
C PHE A 148 9.87 6.13 9.50
N SER A 149 10.57 5.31 8.72
CA SER A 149 11.61 4.42 9.23
C SER A 149 12.79 5.24 9.75
N PHE A 150 13.27 6.23 9.01
CA PHE A 150 14.40 7.07 9.42
C PHE A 150 14.04 8.05 10.55
N LEU A 151 12.77 8.47 10.63
CA LEU A 151 12.23 9.20 11.79
C LEU A 151 12.02 8.32 13.03
N SER A 152 12.31 7.02 12.95
CA SER A 152 12.03 6.11 14.07
C SER A 152 12.71 6.41 15.40
N PRO A 153 13.90 7.02 15.51
CA PRO A 153 14.43 7.45 16.80
C PRO A 153 13.51 8.46 17.49
N ILE A 154 12.99 9.44 16.74
CA ILE A 154 12.12 10.50 17.24
C ILE A 154 10.75 9.91 17.60
N ILE A 155 10.15 9.15 16.68
CA ILE A 155 8.85 8.51 16.89
C ILE A 155 8.93 7.54 18.09
N TYR A 156 9.99 6.75 18.22
CA TYR A 156 10.16 5.86 19.36
C TYR A 156 10.31 6.65 20.67
N GLY A 157 11.11 7.72 20.68
CA GLY A 157 11.28 8.57 21.87
C GLY A 157 9.95 9.12 22.39
N ILE A 158 9.10 9.60 21.48
CA ILE A 158 7.78 10.13 21.81
C ILE A 158 6.82 9.02 22.24
N LEU A 159 6.70 7.95 21.44
CA LEU A 159 5.72 6.89 21.68
C LEU A 159 6.10 5.92 22.80
N LYS A 160 7.37 5.89 23.23
CA LYS A 160 7.82 5.00 24.32
C LYS A 160 7.09 5.28 25.63
N GLN A 161 6.71 6.53 25.89
CA GLN A 161 5.89 6.86 27.06
C GLN A 161 4.41 6.69 26.75
N LYS A 162 3.72 5.83 27.52
CA LYS A 162 2.35 5.37 27.20
C LYS A 162 1.35 6.52 27.00
N TRP A 163 1.33 7.48 27.92
CA TRP A 163 0.37 8.60 27.90
C TRP A 163 0.76 9.70 26.93
N ILE A 164 2.04 10.07 26.85
CA ILE A 164 2.54 11.05 25.87
C ILE A 164 2.29 10.52 24.45
N GLY A 165 2.57 9.24 24.20
CA GLY A 165 2.30 8.60 22.92
C GLY A 165 0.82 8.65 22.53
N LEU A 166 -0.09 8.38 23.46
CA LEU A 166 -1.54 8.52 23.21
C LEU A 166 -1.92 9.96 22.92
N MET A 167 -1.45 10.92 23.74
CA MET A 167 -1.72 12.34 23.55
C MET A 167 -1.28 12.81 22.16
N VAL A 168 -0.10 12.39 21.69
CA VAL A 168 0.40 12.74 20.36
C VAL A 168 -0.45 12.12 19.25
N ILE A 169 -0.85 10.86 19.38
CA ILE A 169 -1.72 10.21 18.39
C ILE A 169 -3.08 10.92 18.31
N PHE A 170 -3.70 11.23 19.46
CA PHE A 170 -4.95 11.97 19.49
C PHE A 170 -4.81 13.39 18.95
N ALA A 171 -3.73 14.10 19.29
CA ALA A 171 -3.46 15.43 18.75
C ALA A 171 -3.32 15.40 17.22
N VAL A 172 -2.53 14.47 16.67
CA VAL A 172 -2.38 14.30 15.22
C VAL A 172 -3.71 13.90 14.57
N LEU A 173 -4.49 13.01 15.21
CA LEU A 173 -5.81 12.63 14.71
C LEU A 173 -6.77 13.82 14.67
N ILE A 174 -6.84 14.63 15.74
CA ILE A 174 -7.70 15.83 15.81
C ILE A 174 -7.30 16.84 14.74
N LEU A 175 -6.00 17.08 14.54
CA LEU A 175 -5.49 18.00 13.52
C LEU A 175 -5.83 17.53 12.10
N ASN A 176 -5.77 16.23 11.84
CA ASN A 176 -6.20 15.64 10.57
C ASN A 176 -7.73 15.70 10.41
N PHE A 177 -8.46 15.43 11.48
CA PHE A 177 -9.91 15.44 11.50
C PHE A 177 -10.48 16.83 11.22
N SER A 178 -9.90 17.86 11.83
CA SER A 178 -10.31 19.25 11.66
C SER A 178 -9.82 19.90 10.36
N ALA A 179 -8.87 19.24 9.67
CA ALA A 179 -8.19 19.76 8.49
C ALA A 179 -7.53 21.15 8.69
N MET A 180 -7.32 21.58 9.94
CA MET A 180 -6.85 22.95 10.29
C MET A 180 -5.50 23.30 9.68
N LEU A 181 -4.61 22.32 9.52
CA LEU A 181 -3.27 22.54 8.97
C LEU A 181 -3.23 22.46 7.43
N THR A 182 -4.27 21.92 6.79
CA THR A 182 -4.30 21.69 5.33
C THR A 182 -4.04 22.96 4.51
N PRO A 183 -4.60 24.14 4.85
CA PRO A 183 -4.34 25.37 4.08
C PRO A 183 -2.91 25.90 4.19
N TYR A 184 -2.19 25.54 5.26
CA TYR A 184 -0.87 26.11 5.58
C TYR A 184 0.29 25.19 5.21
N LEU A 185 0.03 23.90 5.01
CA LEU A 185 1.05 22.92 4.69
C LEU A 185 1.17 22.71 3.18
N PRO A 186 2.41 22.61 2.64
CA PRO A 186 2.60 22.12 1.27
C PRO A 186 1.95 20.74 1.10
N ILE A 187 1.34 20.47 -0.06
CA ILE A 187 0.54 19.25 -0.33
C ILE A 187 1.28 17.98 0.13
N LYS A 188 2.55 17.80 -0.29
CA LYS A 188 3.34 16.62 0.09
C LYS A 188 3.62 16.50 1.59
N VAL A 189 3.70 17.62 2.30
CA VAL A 189 3.88 17.62 3.76
C VAL A 189 2.57 17.24 4.44
N ASN A 190 1.44 17.78 3.95
CA ASN A 190 0.12 17.42 4.42
C ASN A 190 -0.18 15.93 4.19
N ASP A 191 0.23 15.37 3.06
CA ASP A 191 0.12 13.94 2.76
C ASP A 191 0.90 13.10 3.77
N VAL A 192 2.19 13.42 3.99
CA VAL A 192 3.03 12.72 4.99
C VAL A 192 2.40 12.79 6.39
N PHE A 193 1.88 13.96 6.77
CA PHE A 193 1.19 14.15 8.05
C PHE A 193 -0.08 13.29 8.15
N SER A 194 -0.89 13.29 7.08
CA SER A 194 -2.16 12.55 6.98
C SER A 194 -1.97 11.04 6.97
N TRP A 195 -0.94 10.55 6.29
CA TRP A 195 -0.61 9.11 6.30
C TRP A 195 0.14 8.69 7.57
N GLY A 196 0.81 9.64 8.22
CA GLY A 196 1.55 9.45 9.45
C GLY A 196 0.69 8.92 10.59
N ILE A 197 -0.59 9.33 10.70
CA ILE A 197 -1.48 8.87 11.77
C ILE A 197 -1.64 7.34 11.78
N TYR A 198 -1.83 6.72 10.61
CA TYR A 198 -1.97 5.27 10.49
C TYR A 198 -0.69 4.54 10.91
N TYR A 199 0.47 5.08 10.52
CA TYR A 199 1.76 4.53 10.92
C TYR A 199 2.00 4.68 12.42
N LEU A 200 1.66 5.83 13.02
CA LEU A 200 1.78 6.08 14.46
C LEU A 200 0.88 5.17 15.29
N ILE A 201 -0.37 4.96 14.88
CA ILE A 201 -1.29 4.02 15.54
C ILE A 201 -0.69 2.61 15.52
N GLY A 202 -0.25 2.14 14.36
CA GLY A 202 0.44 0.85 14.24
C GLY A 202 1.66 0.75 15.15
N SER A 203 2.50 1.79 15.14
CA SER A 203 3.71 1.89 15.96
C SER A 203 3.40 1.79 17.45
N TYR A 204 2.37 2.51 17.92
CA TYR A 204 1.94 2.49 19.32
C TYR A 204 1.44 1.12 19.76
N LEU A 205 0.62 0.47 18.91
CA LEU A 205 0.18 -0.92 19.14
C LEU A 205 1.38 -1.87 19.23
N GLY A 206 2.40 -1.67 18.40
CA GLY A 206 3.63 -2.45 18.42
C GLY A 206 4.47 -2.25 19.70
N ILE A 207 4.38 -1.09 20.35
CA ILE A 207 5.12 -0.78 21.59
C ILE A 207 4.34 -1.29 22.81
N HIS A 208 3.10 -0.85 22.98
CA HIS A 208 2.34 -0.98 24.24
C HIS A 208 1.30 -2.09 24.24
N TRP A 209 0.66 -2.37 23.10
CA TRP A 209 -0.52 -3.26 23.02
C TRP A 209 -0.31 -4.40 22.02
N LYS A 210 0.86 -5.05 22.11
CA LYS A 210 1.24 -6.15 21.22
C LYS A 210 0.22 -7.29 21.20
N GLU A 211 -0.38 -7.56 22.36
CA GLU A 211 -1.35 -8.64 22.56
C GLU A 211 -2.73 -8.34 21.98
N ALA A 212 -3.11 -7.06 21.83
CA ALA A 212 -4.42 -6.68 21.30
C ALA A 212 -4.64 -7.26 19.89
N VAL A 213 -3.58 -7.21 19.07
CA VAL A 213 -3.55 -7.73 17.69
C VAL A 213 -3.68 -9.27 17.63
N SER A 214 -3.47 -9.97 18.75
CA SER A 214 -3.59 -11.42 18.88
C SER A 214 -4.67 -11.83 19.91
N SER A 215 -5.80 -11.13 19.89
CA SER A 215 -6.95 -11.39 20.78
C SER A 215 -7.39 -12.85 20.73
N LYS A 216 -7.68 -13.44 21.90
CA LYS A 216 -8.25 -14.80 22.02
C LYS A 216 -9.65 -14.89 21.41
N LYS A 217 -10.39 -13.78 21.40
CA LYS A 217 -11.76 -13.67 20.89
C LYS A 217 -11.76 -12.63 19.77
N PRO A 218 -11.23 -12.94 18.57
CA PRO A 218 -11.07 -11.95 17.49
C PRO A 218 -12.40 -11.42 16.94
N TYR A 219 -13.51 -12.13 17.15
CA TYR A 219 -14.84 -11.70 16.73
C TYR A 219 -15.34 -10.44 17.47
N ILE A 220 -14.92 -10.22 18.73
CA ILE A 220 -15.30 -9.02 19.50
C ILE A 220 -14.68 -7.75 18.88
N PRO A 221 -13.35 -7.63 18.73
CA PRO A 221 -12.77 -6.47 18.06
C PRO A 221 -13.18 -6.40 16.60
N ALA A 222 -13.39 -7.51 15.89
CA ALA A 222 -13.95 -7.48 14.53
C ALA A 222 -15.31 -6.76 14.50
N LEU A 223 -16.23 -7.11 15.39
CA LEU A 223 -17.53 -6.45 15.49
C LEU A 223 -17.40 -4.96 15.86
N ILE A 224 -16.55 -4.63 16.83
CA ILE A 224 -16.31 -3.22 17.24
C ILE A 224 -15.80 -2.40 16.06
N PHE A 225 -14.80 -2.90 15.34
CA PHE A 225 -14.23 -2.19 14.19
C PHE A 225 -15.17 -2.17 12.99
N LEU A 226 -16.01 -3.20 12.79
CA LEU A 226 -17.07 -3.17 11.79
C LEU A 226 -18.09 -2.08 12.09
N VAL A 227 -18.63 -2.06 13.32
CA VAL A 227 -19.59 -1.04 13.75
C VAL A 227 -18.97 0.36 13.66
N GLY A 228 -17.73 0.54 14.13
CA GLY A 228 -16.99 1.79 14.00
C GLY A 228 -16.81 2.23 12.54
N SER A 229 -16.52 1.28 11.64
CA SER A 229 -16.43 1.54 10.20
C SER A 229 -17.79 1.94 9.61
N CYS A 230 -18.88 1.26 9.97
CA CYS A 230 -20.23 1.61 9.50
C CYS A 230 -20.67 2.98 9.99
N ILE A 231 -20.46 3.29 11.27
CA ILE A 231 -20.78 4.60 11.84
C ILE A 231 -19.97 5.69 11.13
N SER A 232 -18.64 5.59 11.09
CA SER A 232 -17.80 6.61 10.43
C SER A 232 -18.11 6.77 8.94
N PHE A 233 -18.48 5.69 8.25
CA PHE A 233 -18.97 5.74 6.88
C PHE A 233 -20.23 6.60 6.78
N ILE A 234 -21.27 6.31 7.56
CA ILE A 234 -22.52 7.10 7.58
C ILE A 234 -22.22 8.58 7.86
N PHE A 235 -21.40 8.86 8.87
CA PHE A 235 -21.05 10.23 9.24
C PHE A 235 -20.24 10.96 8.15
N THR A 236 -19.47 10.25 7.32
CA THR A 236 -18.78 10.85 6.17
C THR A 236 -19.75 11.32 5.08
N PHE A 237 -20.90 10.67 4.92
CA PHE A 237 -21.95 11.12 3.99
C PHE A 237 -22.85 12.19 4.59
N VAL A 238 -23.15 12.10 5.89
CA VAL A 238 -24.06 13.02 6.58
C VAL A 238 -23.38 14.36 6.89
N HIS A 239 -22.10 14.34 7.29
CA HIS A 239 -21.35 15.53 7.61
C HIS A 239 -20.33 15.81 6.51
N ILE A 240 -20.36 17.01 5.95
CA ILE A 240 -19.39 17.50 4.95
C ILE A 240 -17.95 17.58 5.55
N GLN A 241 -17.77 17.28 6.84
CA GLN A 241 -16.45 17.20 7.46
C GLN A 241 -15.70 15.94 7.02
N THR A 242 -14.58 16.16 6.32
CA THR A 242 -13.70 15.15 5.77
C THR A 242 -13.01 14.27 6.83
N GLY A 243 -13.06 14.62 8.12
CA GLY A 243 -12.35 13.93 9.20
C GLY A 243 -12.80 12.48 9.44
N TRP A 244 -14.07 12.17 9.20
CA TRP A 244 -14.63 10.84 9.43
C TRP A 244 -13.99 9.76 8.55
N ILE A 245 -13.41 10.13 7.40
CA ILE A 245 -12.71 9.19 6.52
C ILE A 245 -11.48 8.56 7.20
N TYR A 246 -10.83 9.27 8.12
CA TYR A 246 -9.68 8.74 8.87
C TYR A 246 -10.11 7.63 9.81
N ILE A 247 -11.22 7.84 10.52
CA ILE A 247 -11.80 6.83 11.43
C ILE A 247 -12.27 5.62 10.62
N TYR A 248 -12.96 5.86 9.49
CA TYR A 248 -13.37 4.81 8.56
C TYR A 248 -12.20 3.93 8.13
N LYS A 249 -11.10 4.56 7.69
CA LYS A 249 -9.89 3.86 7.24
C LYS A 249 -9.19 3.09 8.37
N ILE A 250 -9.10 3.67 9.57
CA ILE A 250 -8.51 3.01 10.75
C ILE A 250 -9.35 1.77 11.13
N CYS A 251 -10.66 1.96 11.26
CA CYS A 251 -11.60 0.91 11.63
C CYS A 251 -11.65 -0.19 10.57
N GLY A 252 -11.76 0.17 9.29
CA GLY A 252 -11.80 -0.79 8.19
C GLY A 252 -10.52 -1.62 8.07
N ALA A 253 -9.35 -1.00 8.20
CA ALA A 253 -8.08 -1.74 8.21
C ALA A 253 -7.97 -2.70 9.41
N ALA A 254 -8.36 -2.24 10.60
CA ALA A 254 -8.38 -3.09 11.80
C ALA A 254 -9.40 -4.23 11.68
N PHE A 255 -10.59 -3.96 11.13
CA PHE A 255 -11.62 -4.96 10.86
C PHE A 255 -11.09 -6.07 9.95
N LEU A 256 -10.43 -5.72 8.82
CA LEU A 256 -9.83 -6.70 7.91
C LEU A 256 -8.81 -7.59 8.61
N TRP A 257 -7.99 -7.04 9.51
CA TRP A 257 -7.06 -7.83 10.31
C TRP A 257 -7.79 -8.85 11.21
N TYR A 258 -8.78 -8.42 11.98
CA TYR A 258 -9.48 -9.32 12.88
C TYR A 258 -10.37 -10.34 12.15
N LEU A 259 -10.90 -9.98 10.98
CA LEU A 259 -11.60 -10.93 10.10
C LEU A 259 -10.65 -12.06 9.67
N ILE A 260 -9.42 -11.74 9.27
CA ILE A 260 -8.39 -12.72 8.97
C ILE A 260 -8.03 -13.58 10.19
N CYS A 261 -8.00 -13.00 11.39
CA CYS A 261 -7.78 -13.75 12.63
C CYS A 261 -8.91 -14.75 12.95
N MET A 262 -10.14 -14.50 12.51
CA MET A 262 -11.29 -15.41 12.70
C MET A 262 -11.25 -16.63 11.79
N LEU A 263 -10.67 -16.50 10.60
CA LEU A 263 -10.69 -17.56 9.58
C LEU A 263 -9.62 -18.62 9.85
N PRO A 264 -9.89 -19.93 9.68
CA PRO A 264 -8.86 -20.96 9.68
C PRO A 264 -8.10 -20.95 8.34
N LEU A 265 -7.12 -20.05 8.20
CA LEU A 265 -6.37 -19.90 6.95
C LEU A 265 -5.23 -20.91 6.86
N PRO A 266 -5.01 -21.55 5.69
CA PRO A 266 -3.87 -22.43 5.47
C PRO A 266 -2.56 -21.65 5.46
N GLU A 267 -1.44 -22.36 5.40
CA GLU A 267 -0.14 -21.73 5.20
C GLU A 267 -0.11 -20.92 3.89
N ALA A 268 0.38 -19.69 3.97
CA ALA A 268 0.49 -18.79 2.85
C ALA A 268 1.42 -19.37 1.79
N ARG A 269 0.92 -19.46 0.56
CA ARG A 269 1.65 -20.02 -0.57
C ARG A 269 2.82 -19.11 -0.96
N THR A 270 3.80 -19.66 -1.67
CA THR A 270 5.00 -18.92 -2.11
C THR A 270 4.68 -17.68 -2.94
N TRP A 271 3.73 -17.78 -3.89
CA TRP A 271 3.30 -16.63 -4.70
C TRP A 271 2.74 -15.46 -3.87
N MET A 272 2.18 -15.73 -2.68
CA MET A 272 1.68 -14.69 -1.77
C MET A 272 2.81 -13.91 -1.09
N LYS A 273 4.06 -14.42 -1.10
CA LYS A 273 5.22 -13.76 -0.49
C LYS A 273 5.80 -12.67 -1.41
N ASN A 274 5.44 -12.67 -2.69
CA ASN A 274 5.91 -11.73 -3.71
C ASN A 274 5.18 -10.38 -3.72
N THR A 275 4.57 -9.96 -2.60
CA THR A 275 3.80 -8.70 -2.50
C THR A 275 4.61 -7.46 -2.90
N PHE A 276 5.93 -7.47 -2.68
CA PHE A 276 6.79 -6.37 -3.10
C PHE A 276 6.88 -6.24 -4.62
N LEU A 277 7.05 -7.36 -5.32
CA LEU A 277 7.15 -7.35 -6.77
C LEU A 277 5.81 -6.95 -7.39
N ILE A 278 4.71 -7.48 -6.86
CA ILE A 278 3.35 -7.08 -7.24
C ILE A 278 3.20 -5.57 -7.06
N TYR A 279 3.56 -5.03 -5.89
CA TYR A 279 3.58 -3.59 -5.64
C TYR A 279 4.44 -2.82 -6.65
N ALA A 280 5.59 -3.34 -7.08
CA ALA A 280 6.45 -2.64 -8.00
C ALA A 280 5.91 -2.56 -9.44
N VAL A 281 5.14 -3.56 -9.89
CA VAL A 281 4.73 -3.69 -11.31
C VAL A 281 3.23 -3.52 -11.56
N HIS A 282 2.39 -3.59 -10.53
CA HIS A 282 0.93 -3.65 -10.71
C HIS A 282 0.35 -2.50 -11.54
N GLN A 283 0.80 -1.25 -11.32
CA GLN A 283 0.24 -0.09 -12.01
C GLN A 283 0.52 -0.15 -13.51
N ILE A 284 1.78 -0.41 -13.90
CA ILE A 284 2.15 -0.45 -15.32
C ILE A 284 1.53 -1.66 -16.02
N MET A 285 1.43 -2.80 -15.33
CA MET A 285 0.71 -3.96 -15.84
C MET A 285 -0.78 -3.69 -16.00
N ALA A 286 -1.43 -3.05 -15.04
CA ALA A 286 -2.84 -2.70 -15.12
C ALA A 286 -3.11 -1.76 -16.30
N LEU A 287 -2.28 -0.72 -16.49
CA LEU A 287 -2.38 0.19 -17.63
C LEU A 287 -2.22 -0.55 -18.95
N PHE A 288 -1.17 -1.38 -19.06
CA PHE A 288 -0.90 -2.17 -20.25
C PHE A 288 -2.07 -3.11 -20.59
N LEU A 289 -2.53 -3.92 -19.63
CA LEU A 289 -3.62 -4.88 -19.81
C LEU A 289 -4.94 -4.19 -20.19
N ASN A 290 -5.25 -3.05 -19.57
CA ASN A 290 -6.45 -2.28 -19.92
C ASN A 290 -6.37 -1.71 -21.34
N LYS A 291 -5.25 -1.07 -21.73
CA LYS A 291 -5.09 -0.50 -23.09
C LYS A 291 -5.08 -1.58 -24.16
N VAL A 292 -4.36 -2.69 -23.95
CA VAL A 292 -4.36 -3.83 -24.88
C VAL A 292 -5.73 -4.46 -24.99
N GLY A 293 -6.42 -4.68 -23.87
CA GLY A 293 -7.76 -5.27 -23.88
C GLY A 293 -8.79 -4.39 -24.59
N ASN A 294 -8.72 -3.06 -24.42
CA ASN A 294 -9.56 -2.12 -25.14
C ASN A 294 -9.36 -2.19 -26.66
N LEU A 295 -8.09 -2.23 -27.10
CA LEU A 295 -7.74 -2.34 -28.52
C LEU A 295 -8.10 -3.69 -29.14
N ALA A 296 -7.91 -4.79 -28.41
CA ALA A 296 -8.06 -6.14 -28.95
C ALA A 296 -9.48 -6.70 -28.87
N LEU A 297 -10.23 -6.34 -27.81
CA LEU A 297 -11.54 -6.94 -27.52
C LEU A 297 -12.70 -5.96 -27.74
N GLY A 298 -12.41 -4.65 -27.77
CA GLY A 298 -13.40 -3.60 -27.97
C GLY A 298 -13.64 -2.73 -26.72
N ASN A 299 -14.50 -1.72 -26.89
CA ASN A 299 -14.60 -0.58 -25.97
C ASN A 299 -15.71 -0.70 -24.91
N SER A 300 -16.31 -1.88 -24.77
CA SER A 300 -17.42 -2.11 -23.85
C SER A 300 -16.99 -2.26 -22.40
N MET A 301 -17.73 -1.66 -21.46
CA MET A 301 -17.50 -1.88 -20.03
C MET A 301 -17.77 -3.33 -19.57
N TYR A 302 -18.46 -4.17 -20.36
CA TYR A 302 -18.48 -5.61 -20.09
C TYR A 302 -17.08 -6.24 -20.15
N ILE A 303 -16.29 -5.82 -21.14
CA ILE A 303 -14.89 -6.23 -21.32
C ILE A 303 -14.03 -5.57 -20.24
N GLY A 304 -14.24 -4.27 -19.99
CA GLY A 304 -13.55 -3.54 -18.93
C GLY A 304 -13.75 -4.20 -17.55
N GLY A 305 -14.97 -4.60 -17.22
CA GLY A 305 -15.28 -5.31 -15.97
C GLY A 305 -14.59 -6.68 -15.88
N PHE A 306 -14.58 -7.44 -16.96
CA PHE A 306 -13.85 -8.72 -17.01
C PHE A 306 -12.35 -8.51 -16.82
N ILE A 307 -11.73 -7.56 -17.54
CA ILE A 307 -10.31 -7.24 -17.41
C ILE A 307 -9.98 -6.77 -16.00
N PHE A 308 -10.82 -5.92 -15.40
CA PHE A 308 -10.65 -5.45 -14.02
C PHE A 308 -10.51 -6.62 -13.03
N LEU A 309 -11.35 -7.66 -13.15
CA LEU A 309 -11.28 -8.86 -12.31
C LEU A 309 -10.04 -9.71 -12.60
N MET A 310 -9.60 -9.75 -13.86
CA MET A 310 -8.46 -10.56 -14.29
C MET A 310 -7.10 -9.93 -13.95
N ILE A 311 -6.99 -8.60 -13.89
CA ILE A 311 -5.71 -7.90 -13.63
C ILE A 311 -5.02 -8.40 -12.35
N PRO A 312 -5.67 -8.47 -11.17
CA PRO A 312 -5.01 -8.98 -9.96
C PRO A 312 -4.47 -10.41 -10.11
N VAL A 313 -5.18 -11.27 -10.84
CA VAL A 313 -4.77 -12.66 -11.11
C VAL A 313 -3.54 -12.67 -12.02
N ILE A 314 -3.61 -11.98 -13.15
CA ILE A 314 -2.52 -11.92 -14.14
C ILE A 314 -1.26 -11.33 -13.52
N VAL A 315 -1.38 -10.23 -12.78
CA VAL A 315 -0.24 -9.59 -12.09
C VAL A 315 0.39 -10.54 -11.08
N THR A 316 -0.42 -11.25 -10.28
CA THR A 316 0.09 -12.20 -9.29
C THR A 316 0.82 -13.36 -9.95
N VAL A 317 0.24 -13.94 -11.02
CA VAL A 317 0.84 -15.04 -11.78
C VAL A 317 2.14 -14.61 -12.44
N PHE A 318 2.15 -13.46 -13.10
CA PHE A 318 3.34 -12.87 -13.71
C PHE A 318 4.45 -12.68 -12.67
N CYS A 319 4.12 -12.10 -11.50
CA CYS A 319 5.09 -11.88 -10.44
C CYS A 319 5.63 -13.19 -9.86
N HIS A 320 4.79 -14.22 -9.72
CA HIS A 320 5.23 -15.54 -9.26
C HIS A 320 6.29 -16.14 -10.18
N TYR A 321 6.01 -16.20 -11.49
CA TYR A 321 6.95 -16.78 -12.44
C TYR A 321 8.21 -15.92 -12.61
N THR A 322 8.05 -14.60 -12.68
CA THR A 322 9.18 -13.66 -12.74
C THR A 322 10.09 -13.81 -11.51
N GLY A 323 9.51 -13.87 -10.31
CA GLY A 323 10.26 -14.08 -9.08
C GLY A 323 10.97 -15.43 -9.05
N LYS A 324 10.33 -16.50 -9.51
CA LYS A 324 10.93 -17.85 -9.58
C LYS A 324 12.08 -17.92 -10.59
N ILE A 325 11.94 -17.28 -11.75
CA ILE A 325 12.97 -17.25 -12.80
C ILE A 325 14.16 -16.41 -12.32
N LEU A 326 13.92 -15.19 -11.82
CA LEU A 326 14.99 -14.29 -11.40
C LEU A 326 15.73 -14.80 -10.16
N SER A 327 15.03 -15.37 -9.18
CA SER A 327 15.68 -15.96 -8.01
C SER A 327 16.57 -17.16 -8.37
N LYS A 328 16.23 -17.91 -9.42
CA LYS A 328 17.01 -19.06 -9.89
C LYS A 328 18.20 -18.65 -10.76
N TYR A 329 18.00 -17.78 -11.75
CA TYR A 329 19.01 -17.49 -12.77
C TYR A 329 19.78 -16.18 -12.54
N CYS A 330 19.17 -15.20 -11.86
CA CYS A 330 19.75 -13.88 -11.61
C CYS A 330 19.61 -13.47 -10.14
N PRO A 331 20.15 -14.26 -9.17
CA PRO A 331 19.85 -14.09 -7.74
C PRO A 331 20.29 -12.72 -7.19
N VAL A 332 21.37 -12.13 -7.72
CA VAL A 332 21.82 -10.79 -7.33
C VAL A 332 20.81 -9.73 -7.76
N ILE A 333 20.33 -9.80 -9.01
CA ILE A 333 19.29 -8.89 -9.51
C ILE A 333 18.02 -9.06 -8.71
N TRP A 334 17.61 -10.32 -8.44
CA TRP A 334 16.46 -10.61 -7.59
C TRP A 334 16.57 -9.95 -6.22
N GLN A 335 17.70 -10.11 -5.52
CA GLN A 335 17.91 -9.50 -4.21
C GLN A 335 17.80 -7.98 -4.24
N LEU A 336 18.33 -7.35 -5.28
CA LEU A 336 18.28 -5.90 -5.47
C LEU A 336 16.86 -5.40 -5.72
N ILE A 337 16.11 -6.05 -6.63
CA ILE A 337 14.74 -5.63 -6.97
C ILE A 337 13.71 -6.04 -5.93
N SER A 338 13.96 -7.09 -5.13
CA SER A 338 13.03 -7.57 -4.09
C SER A 338 13.33 -6.99 -2.70
N GLY A 339 14.48 -6.32 -2.55
CA GLY A 339 14.96 -5.81 -1.27
C GLY A 339 15.39 -6.92 -0.31
N GLY A 340 16.00 -7.98 -0.85
CA GLY A 340 16.48 -9.14 -0.10
C GLY A 340 15.39 -10.07 0.43
N ARG A 341 14.16 -9.97 -0.10
CA ARG A 341 13.04 -10.85 0.29
C ARG A 341 13.13 -12.16 -0.49
N GLN A 342 12.93 -13.28 0.20
CA GLN A 342 12.93 -14.61 -0.42
C GLN A 342 11.66 -14.79 -1.27
N ALA A 343 11.80 -15.43 -2.42
CA ALA A 343 10.74 -15.69 -3.40
C ALA A 343 9.82 -16.86 -3.00
#